data_AF-K2C0Q7-F1
#
_entry.id   AF-K2C0Q7-F1
#
_cell.length_a   1.000
_cell.length_b   1.000
_cell.length_c   1.000
_cell.angle_alpha   90.00
_cell.angle_beta   90.00
_cell.angle_gamma   90.00
#
_symmetry.space_group_name_H-M   'P 1'
#
loop_
_entity.id
_entity.type
_entity.pdbx_description
1 polymer ?
#
loop_
_entity_poly.entity_id
_entity_poly.type
_entity_poly.pdbx_seq_one_letter_code
_entity_poly.pdbx_strand_id
1 'polypeptide(L)'
;MKKSVLLITILIFAAIVLSVIRTYVSNNIATSGVTLSLIEEKVSTLKTENAVLSQKLYENSSLTNVASKASVLGFVDSKTSFVLNSGLPVAKR
;
A
#
# COMPACT_ATOMS: atom_id res chain seq x y z
N MET A 1 18.37 61.63 18.15
CA MET A 1 17.55 60.78 19.05
C MET A 1 16.28 60.25 18.38
N LYS A 2 15.41 61.10 17.79
CA LYS A 2 14.14 60.64 17.15
C LYS A 2 14.32 59.66 15.98
N LYS A 3 15.37 59.82 15.15
CA LYS A 3 15.66 58.91 14.02
C LYS A 3 16.05 57.49 14.47
N SER A 4 16.84 57.39 15.54
CA SER A 4 17.25 56.11 16.12
C SER A 4 16.09 55.39 16.78
N VAL A 5 15.20 56.13 17.47
CA VAL A 5 13.97 55.58 18.04
C VAL A 5 13.06 55.04 16.92
N LEU A 6 12.90 55.78 15.82
CA LEU A 6 12.09 55.34 14.67
C LEU A 6 12.64 54.05 14.04
N LEU A 7 13.96 53.93 13.87
CA LEU A 7 14.60 52.70 13.40
C LEU A 7 14.36 51.50 14.33
N ILE A 8 14.46 51.71 15.65
CA ILE A 8 14.21 50.65 16.63
C ILE A 8 12.73 50.23 16.59
N THR A 9 11.80 51.17 16.49
CA THR A 9 10.37 50.87 16.39
C THR A 9 10.05 50.06 15.13
N ILE A 10 10.66 50.38 13.99
CA ILE A 10 10.45 49.64 12.74
C ILE A 10 11.00 48.22 12.82
N LEU A 11 12.14 48.03 13.50
CA LEU A 11 12.74 46.72 13.73
C LEU A 11 11.86 45.84 14.61
N ILE A 12 11.30 46.40 15.68
CA ILE A 12 10.37 45.70 16.57
C ILE A 12 9.10 45.33 15.79
N PHE A 13 8.55 46.25 15.00
CA PHE A 13 7.38 45.98 14.19
C PHE A 13 7.64 44.87 13.16
N ALA A 14 8.78 44.92 12.46
CA ALA A 14 9.19 43.88 11.53
C ALA A 14 9.34 42.51 12.21
N ALA A 15 9.92 42.46 13.41
CA ALA A 15 10.07 41.23 14.18
C ALA A 15 8.71 40.63 14.56
N ILE A 16 7.74 41.46 14.96
CA ILE A 16 6.38 41.03 15.29
C ILE A 16 5.69 40.45 14.04
N VAL A 17 5.72 41.18 12.92
CA VAL A 17 5.12 40.73 11.65
C VAL A 17 5.72 39.41 11.20
N LEU A 18 7.04 39.27 11.25
CA LEU A 18 7.73 38.05 10.84
C LEU A 18 7.38 36.86 11.74
N SER A 19 7.17 37.09 13.04
CA SER A 19 6.77 36.06 14.00
C SER A 19 5.34 35.56 13.74
N VAL A 20 4.41 36.48 13.41
CA VAL A 20 3.03 36.13 13.03
C VAL A 20 3.01 35.31 11.74
N ILE A 21 3.75 35.74 10.71
CA ILE A 21 3.86 35.03 9.43
C ILE A 21 4.43 33.63 9.66
N ARG A 22 5.52 33.51 10.44
CA ARG A 22 6.13 32.21 10.75
C ARG A 22 5.15 31.27 11.44
N THR A 23 4.36 31.77 12.38
CA THR A 23 3.35 30.99 13.10
C THR A 23 2.25 30.53 12.15
N TYR A 24 1.77 31.40 11.28
CA TYR A 24 0.76 31.07 10.27
C TYR A 24 1.24 29.99 9.29
N VAL A 25 2.47 30.15 8.78
CA VAL A 25 3.10 29.17 7.87
C VAL A 25 3.32 27.83 8.58
N SER A 26 3.84 27.85 9.81
CA SER A 26 4.05 26.63 10.60
C SER A 26 2.74 25.87 10.84
N ASN A 27 1.66 26.59 11.13
CA ASN A 27 0.35 25.97 11.35
C ASN A 27 -0.20 25.36 10.04
N ASN A 28 -0.04 26.05 8.91
CA ASN A 28 -0.44 25.51 7.60
C ASN A 28 0.40 24.30 7.17
N ILE A 29 1.72 24.31 7.42
CA ILE A 29 2.60 23.18 7.14
C ILE A 29 2.22 21.98 8.01
N ALA A 30 1.91 22.18 9.30
CA ALA A 30 1.46 21.10 10.17
C ALA A 30 0.16 20.46 9.64
N THR A 31 -0.83 21.27 9.25
CA THR A 31 -2.09 20.75 8.67
C THR A 31 -1.89 20.08 7.31
N SER A 32 -1.05 20.66 6.45
CA SER A 32 -0.75 20.11 5.12
C SER A 32 0.08 18.82 5.21
N GLY A 33 0.99 18.73 6.19
CA GLY A 33 1.78 17.53 6.46
C GLY A 33 0.94 16.37 6.96
N VAL A 34 -0.04 16.62 7.84
CA VAL A 34 -0.98 15.58 8.31
C VAL A 34 -1.86 15.08 7.16
N THR A 35 -2.40 15.97 6.35
CA THR A 35 -3.23 15.57 5.19
C THR A 35 -2.42 14.82 4.14
N LEU A 36 -1.19 15.26 3.86
CA LEU A 36 -0.27 14.55 2.97
C LEU A 36 0.07 13.15 3.50
N SER A 37 0.38 13.04 4.80
CA SER A 37 0.71 11.76 5.43
C SER A 37 -0.44 10.76 5.36
N LEU A 38 -1.69 11.21 5.56
CA LEU A 38 -2.88 10.36 5.41
C LEU A 38 -3.08 9.89 3.96
N ILE A 39 -2.77 10.73 2.98
CA ILE A 39 -2.85 10.37 1.56
C ILE A 39 -1.76 9.35 1.21
N GLU A 40 -0.53 9.59 1.67
CA GLU A 40 0.60 8.67 1.46
C GLU A 40 0.35 7.30 2.09
N GLU A 41 -0.22 7.26 3.29
CA GLU A 41 -0.62 6.03 3.96
C GLU A 41 -1.64 5.24 3.11
N LYS A 42 -2.70 5.90 2.63
CA LYS A 42 -3.70 5.27 1.75
C LYS A 42 -3.08 4.74 0.46
N VAL A 43 -2.20 5.51 -0.16
CA VAL A 43 -1.49 5.09 -1.39
C VAL A 43 -0.63 3.87 -1.12
N SER A 44 0.07 3.82 0.02
CA SER A 44 0.89 2.68 0.43
C SER A 44 0.05 1.41 0.63
N THR A 45 -1.08 1.53 1.34
CA THR A 45 -2.02 0.42 1.54
C THR A 45 -2.55 -0.11 0.22
N LEU A 46 -3.04 0.76 -0.66
CA LEU A 46 -3.56 0.37 -1.97
C LEU A 46 -2.50 -0.27 -2.87
N LYS A 47 -1.24 0.19 -2.82
CA LYS A 47 -0.13 -0.45 -3.54
C LYS A 47 0.13 -1.86 -3.02
N THR A 48 0.10 -2.03 -1.71
CA THR A 48 0.29 -3.34 -1.07
C THR A 48 -0.82 -4.31 -1.45
N GLU A 49 -2.08 -3.87 -1.39
CA GLU A 49 -3.24 -4.67 -1.82
C GLU A 49 -3.15 -5.08 -3.28
N ASN A 50 -2.77 -4.15 -4.17
CA ASN A 50 -2.59 -4.45 -5.59
C ASN A 50 -1.45 -5.46 -5.83
N ALA A 51 -0.36 -5.38 -5.07
CA ALA A 51 0.75 -6.34 -5.17
C ALA A 51 0.29 -7.75 -4.76
N VAL A 52 -0.42 -7.87 -3.64
CA VAL A 52 -0.99 -9.15 -3.18
C VAL A 52 -2.00 -9.70 -4.18
N LEU A 53 -2.86 -8.86 -4.73
CA LEU A 53 -3.85 -9.27 -5.73
C LEU A 53 -3.17 -9.75 -7.02
N SER A 54 -2.14 -9.04 -7.47
CA SER A 54 -1.35 -9.43 -8.64
C SER A 54 -0.67 -10.79 -8.42
N GLN A 55 -0.10 -11.03 -7.23
CA GLN A 55 0.49 -12.31 -6.89
C GLN A 55 -0.53 -13.45 -6.97
N LYS A 56 -1.72 -13.28 -6.37
CA LYS A 56 -2.81 -14.27 -6.46
C LYS A 56 -3.26 -14.51 -7.90
N LEU A 57 -3.31 -13.46 -8.71
CA LEU A 57 -3.65 -13.56 -10.13
C LEU A 57 -2.60 -14.39 -10.88
N TYR A 58 -1.31 -14.14 -10.65
CA TYR A 58 -0.23 -14.91 -11.27
C TYR A 58 -0.23 -16.38 -10.83
N GLU A 59 -0.49 -16.65 -9.56
CA GLU A 59 -0.62 -18.00 -9.03
C GLU A 59 -1.79 -18.74 -9.71
N ASN A 60 -2.98 -18.14 -9.74
CA ASN A 60 -4.14 -18.70 -10.40
C ASN A 60 -3.91 -18.89 -11.91
N SER A 61 -3.22 -17.95 -12.56
CA SER A 61 -2.90 -18.04 -14.00
C SER A 61 -1.91 -19.17 -14.27
N SER A 62 -0.93 -19.37 -13.38
CA SER A 62 0.02 -20.48 -13.44
C SER A 62 -0.71 -21.82 -13.30
N LEU A 63 -1.57 -21.96 -12.29
CA LEU A 63 -2.40 -23.16 -12.08
C LEU A 63 -3.32 -23.42 -13.27
N THR A 64 -3.95 -22.38 -13.82
CA THR A 64 -4.81 -22.49 -15.01
C THR A 64 -4.03 -22.94 -16.23
N ASN A 65 -2.80 -22.45 -16.42
CA ASN A 65 -1.92 -22.90 -17.51
C ASN A 65 -1.53 -24.39 -17.34
N VAL A 66 -1.22 -24.83 -16.13
CA VAL A 66 -0.97 -26.24 -15.83
C VAL A 66 -2.21 -27.08 -16.11
N ALA A 67 -3.39 -26.66 -15.65
CA ALA A 67 -4.65 -27.34 -15.90
C ALA A 67 -4.97 -27.42 -17.40
N SER A 68 -4.73 -26.35 -18.15
CA SER A 68 -4.91 -26.32 -19.61
C SER A 68 -3.98 -27.30 -20.31
N LYS A 69 -2.70 -27.36 -19.93
CA LYS A 69 -1.74 -28.33 -20.48
C LYS A 69 -2.12 -29.76 -20.10
N ALA A 70 -2.55 -30.00 -18.88
CA ALA A 70 -3.03 -31.31 -18.44
C ALA A 70 -4.25 -31.75 -19.25
N SER A 71 -5.19 -30.84 -19.52
CA SER A 71 -6.36 -31.11 -20.37
C SER A 71 -5.96 -31.47 -21.80
N VAL A 72 -5.01 -30.75 -22.40
CA VAL A 72 -4.46 -31.07 -23.74
C VAL A 72 -3.80 -32.46 -23.76
N LEU A 73 -3.15 -32.86 -22.66
CA LEU A 73 -2.55 -34.18 -22.50
C LEU A 73 -3.58 -35.29 -22.19
N GLY A 74 -4.87 -34.96 -22.13
CA GLY A 74 -5.96 -35.92 -21.89
C GLY A 74 -6.24 -36.21 -20.42
N PHE A 75 -5.62 -35.47 -19.48
CA PHE A 75 -5.99 -35.55 -18.07
C PHE A 75 -7.36 -34.88 -17.86
N VAL A 76 -8.25 -35.58 -17.17
CA VAL A 76 -9.61 -35.14 -16.87
C VAL A 76 -9.73 -34.76 -15.40
N ASP A 77 -10.50 -33.72 -15.10
CA ASP A 77 -10.75 -33.29 -13.73
C ASP A 77 -11.46 -34.39 -12.94
N SER A 78 -10.88 -34.79 -11.80
CA SER A 78 -11.48 -35.79 -10.92
C SER A 78 -12.64 -35.17 -10.13
N LYS A 79 -13.84 -35.16 -10.72
CA LYS A 79 -15.06 -34.69 -10.04
C LYS A 79 -15.58 -35.62 -8.94
N THR A 80 -14.96 -36.79 -8.76
CA THR A 80 -15.34 -37.77 -7.76
C THR A 80 -14.26 -37.85 -6.69
N SER A 81 -14.62 -37.67 -5.42
CA SER A 81 -13.76 -37.94 -4.27
C SER A 81 -13.21 -39.37 -4.41
N PHE A 82 -11.94 -39.50 -4.78
CA PHE A 82 -11.28 -40.79 -4.87
C PHE A 82 -10.98 -41.26 -3.45
N VAL A 83 -11.99 -41.81 -2.77
CA VAL A 83 -11.78 -42.57 -1.56
C VAL A 83 -11.20 -43.90 -2.00
N LEU A 84 -9.91 -44.13 -1.69
CA LEU A 84 -9.26 -45.44 -1.78
C LEU A 84 -9.92 -46.40 -0.78
N ASN A 85 -11.16 -46.81 -1.04
CA ASN A 85 -11.77 -47.95 -0.37
C ASN A 85 -11.75 -49.15 -1.32
N SER A 86 -10.55 -49.68 -1.53
CA SER A 86 -10.38 -50.99 -2.09
C SER A 86 -9.18 -51.63 -1.41
N GLY A 87 -9.46 -52.42 -0.37
CA GLY A 87 -8.53 -53.42 0.12
C GLY A 87 -8.20 -54.37 -1.03
N LEU A 88 -7.13 -54.08 -1.75
CA LEU A 88 -6.56 -55.01 -2.72
C LEU A 88 -5.79 -56.06 -1.93
N PRO A 89 -6.10 -57.36 -2.05
CA PRO A 89 -5.26 -58.39 -1.46
C PRO A 89 -3.93 -58.38 -2.21
N VAL A 90 -2.87 -57.98 -1.52
CA VAL A 90 -1.50 -58.19 -1.99
C VAL A 90 -1.29 -59.69 -2.23
N ALA A 91 -0.80 -60.01 -3.43
CA ALA A 91 -0.60 -61.38 -3.90
C ALA A 91 0.16 -62.22 -2.88
N LYS A 92 -0.41 -63.36 -2.49
CA LYS A 92 0.30 -64.38 -1.72
C LYS A 92 1.26 -65.14 -2.64
N ARG A 93 2.48 -65.34 -2.15
CA ARG A 93 3.50 -66.25 -2.69
C ARG A 93 2.98 -67.67 -2.81
#